data_AF-A0AAN7UUH7-F1
#
_entry.id   AF-A0AAN7UUH7-F1
#
_cell.length_a   1.000
_cell.length_b   1.000
_cell.length_c   1.000
_cell.angle_alpha   90.00
_cell.angle_beta   90.00
_cell.angle_gamma   90.00
#
_symmetry.space_group_name_H-M   'P 1'
#
loop_
_entity.id
_entity.type
_entity.pdbx_description
1 polymer ?
#
loop_
_entity_poly.entity_id
_entity_poly.type
_entity_poly.pdbx_seq_one_letter_code
_entity_poly.pdbx_strand_id
1 'polypeptide(L)'
;MQGWRISMEDAHCTVLDLLIPDGDEKKTHESRLSFFGVFDGHGGDKVAQFAGKRIPEILLKQDTFKQGNYEQALKDCFLATDRAILSGISTPTNIHAVLH
;
A
#
# COMPACT_ATOMS: atom_id res chain seq x y z
N MET A 1 17.83 -2.48 -8.52
CA MET A 1 18.82 -2.85 -9.57
C MET A 1 18.73 -4.36 -9.74
N GLN A 2 18.66 -4.88 -10.96
CA GLN A 2 18.41 -6.32 -11.23
C GLN A 2 19.56 -7.26 -10.83
N GLY A 3 20.81 -6.81 -10.98
CA GLY A 3 21.96 -7.68 -10.79
C GLY A 3 22.01 -8.81 -11.83
N TRP A 4 22.40 -10.02 -11.40
CA TRP A 4 22.64 -11.19 -12.26
C TRP A 4 21.37 -12.00 -12.61
N ARG A 5 20.21 -11.67 -12.04
CA ARG A 5 18.95 -12.37 -12.33
C ARG A 5 18.47 -12.05 -13.75
N ILE A 6 17.71 -12.95 -14.35
CA ILE A 6 17.15 -12.77 -15.70
C ILE A 6 16.03 -11.72 -15.69
N SER A 7 15.22 -11.69 -14.63
CA SER A 7 14.15 -10.72 -14.38
C SER A 7 14.41 -9.90 -13.11
N MET A 8 13.92 -8.66 -13.09
CA MET A 8 13.81 -7.82 -11.89
C MET A 8 12.40 -7.97 -11.33
N GLU A 9 12.26 -8.65 -10.19
CA GLU A 9 10.95 -8.91 -9.57
C GLU A 9 10.69 -8.05 -8.32
N ASP A 10 11.71 -7.36 -7.78
CA ASP A 10 11.50 -6.48 -6.63
C ASP A 10 10.75 -5.20 -7.00
N ALA A 11 10.01 -4.69 -6.03
CA ALA A 11 9.41 -3.36 -6.04
C ALA A 11 9.69 -2.64 -4.73
N HIS A 12 9.43 -1.34 -4.70
CA HIS A 12 9.55 -0.54 -3.49
C HIS A 12 8.47 0.54 -3.46
N CYS A 13 8.29 1.13 -2.28
CA CYS A 13 7.42 2.25 -2.03
C CYS A 13 8.16 3.29 -1.17
N THR A 14 8.05 4.56 -1.54
CA THR A 14 8.63 5.71 -0.81
C THR A 14 7.60 6.84 -0.76
N VAL A 15 6.85 6.94 0.33
CA VAL A 15 5.83 7.97 0.54
C VAL A 15 6.27 8.83 1.73
N LEU A 16 6.62 10.09 1.46
CA LEU A 16 7.13 10.99 2.50
C LEU A 16 6.02 11.55 3.39
N ASP A 17 4.86 11.85 2.82
CA ASP A 17 3.71 12.39 3.55
C ASP A 17 2.49 11.49 3.30
N LEU A 18 2.39 10.40 4.08
CA LEU A 18 1.37 9.37 3.94
C LEU A 18 -0.06 9.92 4.15
N LEU A 19 -0.20 10.96 4.97
CA LEU A 19 -1.50 11.55 5.31
C LEU A 19 -1.89 12.73 4.40
N ILE A 20 -1.01 13.16 3.48
CA ILE A 20 -1.24 14.29 2.57
C ILE A 20 -0.92 13.82 1.13
N PRO A 21 -1.89 13.19 0.44
CA PRO A 21 -1.61 12.56 -0.85
C PRO A 21 -1.18 13.53 -1.97
N ASP A 22 -1.55 14.82 -1.90
CA ASP A 22 -1.40 15.78 -3.00
C ASP A 22 -0.55 17.02 -2.67
N GLY A 23 0.32 16.96 -1.66
CA GLY A 23 1.25 18.06 -1.35
C GLY A 23 0.57 19.38 -0.97
N ASP A 24 -0.69 19.34 -0.54
CA ASP A 24 -1.40 20.53 -0.05
C ASP A 24 -0.85 20.91 1.33
N GLU A 25 0.20 21.73 1.32
CA GLU A 25 0.91 22.21 2.52
C GLU A 25 -0.02 22.87 3.55
N LYS A 26 -1.21 23.32 3.10
CA LYS A 26 -2.27 23.90 3.94
C LYS A 26 -3.00 22.87 4.81
N LYS A 27 -2.83 21.57 4.54
CA LYS A 27 -3.37 20.46 5.34
C LYS A 27 -2.24 19.76 6.09
N THR A 28 -1.45 20.53 6.82
CA THR A 28 -0.42 19.99 7.70
C THR A 28 -1.10 19.19 8.82
N HIS A 29 -1.09 17.87 8.70
CA HIS A 29 -1.50 16.97 9.78
C HIS A 29 -0.47 17.10 10.91
N GLU A 30 -0.90 17.21 12.17
CA GLU A 30 0.00 17.43 13.31
C GLU A 30 1.06 16.33 13.46
N SER A 31 0.74 15.12 12.99
CA SER A 31 1.66 14.00 12.86
C SER A 31 2.08 13.82 11.41
N ARG A 32 3.34 14.10 11.10
CA ARG A 32 3.96 13.73 9.81
C ARG A 32 4.29 12.25 9.85
N LEU A 33 3.74 11.49 8.91
CA LEU A 33 3.99 10.06 8.80
C LEU A 33 4.48 9.73 7.40
N SER A 34 5.57 8.98 7.32
CA SER A 34 6.15 8.48 6.08
C SER A 34 6.03 6.96 6.02
N PHE A 35 5.93 6.41 4.81
CA PHE A 35 5.88 4.98 4.56
C PHE A 35 6.96 4.55 3.58
N PHE A 36 7.75 3.55 3.96
CA PHE A 36 8.77 2.94 3.13
C PHE A 36 8.57 1.43 3.12
N GLY A 37 8.68 0.81 1.96
CA GLY A 37 8.53 -0.63 1.81
C GLY A 37 9.40 -1.16 0.68
N VAL A 38 9.93 -2.37 0.86
CA VAL A 38 10.66 -3.13 -0.16
C VAL A 38 9.97 -4.49 -0.27
N PHE A 39 9.69 -4.91 -1.50
CA PHE A 39 8.92 -6.10 -1.81
C PHE A 39 9.75 -6.97 -2.73
N ASP A 40 10.23 -8.11 -2.23
CA ASP A 40 11.00 -9.10 -2.99
C ASP A 40 10.01 -10.06 -3.69
N GLY A 41 9.95 -9.97 -5.02
CA GLY A 41 9.01 -10.78 -5.81
C GLY A 41 9.53 -12.19 -6.07
N HIS A 42 8.62 -13.16 -6.17
CA HIS A 42 8.94 -14.49 -6.66
C HIS A 42 7.81 -15.03 -7.55
N GLY A 43 8.18 -15.80 -8.58
CA GLY A 43 7.20 -16.37 -9.51
C GLY A 43 6.57 -15.31 -10.43
N GLY A 44 7.21 -14.14 -10.55
CA GLY A 44 6.74 -12.98 -11.30
C GLY A 44 6.74 -11.70 -10.46
N ASP A 45 6.82 -10.57 -11.14
CA ASP A 45 6.92 -9.21 -10.57
C ASP A 45 5.58 -8.61 -10.11
N LYS A 46 4.46 -9.17 -10.58
CA LYS A 46 3.13 -8.57 -10.46
C LYS A 46 2.70 -8.32 -9.01
N VAL A 47 2.95 -9.26 -8.11
CA VAL A 47 2.55 -9.13 -6.70
C VAL A 47 3.40 -8.09 -5.98
N ALA A 48 4.72 -8.09 -6.19
CA ALA A 48 5.61 -7.08 -5.63
C ALA A 48 5.24 -5.68 -6.14
N GLN A 49 4.99 -5.52 -7.44
CA GLN A 49 4.53 -4.26 -8.01
C GLN A 49 3.18 -3.82 -7.46
N PHE A 50 2.24 -4.75 -7.26
CA PHE A 50 0.95 -4.45 -6.65
C PHE A 50 1.13 -3.96 -5.21
N ALA A 51 1.90 -4.69 -4.41
CA ALA A 51 2.20 -4.32 -3.02
C ALA A 51 2.85 -2.92 -2.94
N GLY A 52 3.87 -2.67 -3.75
CA GLY A 52 4.56 -1.37 -3.81
C GLY A 52 3.67 -0.19 -4.20
N LYS A 53 2.65 -0.42 -5.03
CA LYS A 53 1.71 0.62 -5.43
C LYS A 53 0.55 0.80 -4.46
N ARG A 54 0.05 -0.28 -3.83
CA ARG A 54 -1.29 -0.29 -3.20
C ARG A 54 -1.27 -0.36 -1.68
N ILE A 55 -0.24 -0.93 -1.05
CA ILE A 55 -0.20 -1.07 0.42
C ILE A 55 -0.39 0.27 1.14
N PRO A 56 0.22 1.41 0.75
CA PRO A 56 -0.02 2.68 1.40
C PRO A 56 -1.50 3.11 1.37
N GLU A 57 -2.16 2.96 0.21
CA GLU A 57 -3.58 3.27 0.05
C GLU A 57 -4.48 2.35 0.88
N ILE A 58 -4.14 1.06 0.93
CA ILE A 58 -4.89 0.05 1.68
C ILE A 58 -4.74 0.31 3.18
N LEU A 59 -3.54 0.64 3.65
CA LEU A 59 -3.25 0.94 5.05
C LEU A 59 -4.10 2.11 5.56
N LEU A 60 -4.17 3.21 4.80
CA LEU A 60 -4.97 4.40 5.15
C LEU A 60 -6.48 4.12 5.25
N LYS A 61 -6.96 3.08 4.57
CA LYS A 61 -8.38 2.70 4.61
C LYS A 61 -8.75 1.90 5.86
N GLN A 62 -7.78 1.29 6.55
CA GLN A 62 -8.06 0.47 7.73
C GLN A 62 -8.58 1.33 8.88
N ASP A 63 -9.67 0.91 9.51
CA ASP A 63 -10.24 1.65 10.64
C ASP A 63 -9.30 1.62 11.86
N THR A 64 -8.56 0.52 12.04
CA THR A 64 -7.50 0.38 13.03
C THR A 64 -6.37 1.38 12.81
N PHE A 65 -6.06 1.74 11.56
CA PHE A 65 -5.09 2.80 11.25
C PHE A 65 -5.62 4.17 11.68
N LYS A 66 -6.88 4.49 11.33
CA LYS A 66 -7.53 5.77 11.69
C LYS A 66 -7.67 5.95 13.20
N GLN A 67 -7.76 4.86 13.95
CA GLN A 67 -7.79 4.84 15.41
C GLN A 67 -6.39 4.93 16.06
N GLY A 68 -5.31 4.96 15.27
CA GLY A 68 -3.93 4.97 15.75
C GLY A 68 -3.42 3.61 16.25
N ASN A 69 -4.18 2.52 16.05
CA ASN A 69 -3.74 1.17 16.37
C ASN A 69 -2.89 0.59 15.23
N TYR A 70 -1.65 1.06 15.13
CA TYR A 70 -0.77 0.73 14.00
C TYR A 70 -0.40 -0.75 13.89
N GLU A 71 -0.25 -1.46 15.02
CA GLU A 71 0.06 -2.89 14.99
C GLU A 71 -1.05 -3.68 14.30
N GLN A 72 -2.30 -3.45 14.71
CA GLN A 72 -3.43 -4.13 14.10
C GLN A 72 -3.67 -3.62 12.67
N ALA A 73 -3.48 -2.32 12.42
CA ALA A 73 -3.60 -1.73 11.08
C ALA A 73 -2.70 -2.39 10.05
N LEU A 74 -1.45 -2.71 10.41
CA LEU A 74 -0.54 -3.41 9.51
C LEU A 74 -1.04 -4.84 9.24
N LYS A 75 -1.49 -5.58 10.27
CA LYS A 75 -2.07 -6.92 10.08
C LYS A 75 -3.28 -6.88 9.14
N ASP A 76 -4.20 -5.96 9.39
CA ASP A 76 -5.41 -5.78 8.58
C ASP A 76 -5.07 -5.39 7.14
N CYS A 77 -4.09 -4.50 6.97
CA CYS A 77 -3.60 -4.05 5.67
C CYS A 77 -3.02 -5.21 4.84
N PHE A 78 -2.18 -6.06 5.43
CA PHE A 78 -1.61 -7.21 4.72
C PHE A 78 -2.69 -8.21 4.30
N LEU A 79 -3.65 -8.52 5.19
CA LEU A 79 -4.79 -9.38 4.85
C LEU A 79 -5.69 -8.78 3.78
N ALA A 80 -5.93 -7.46 3.82
CA ALA A 80 -6.70 -6.76 2.80
C ALA A 80 -5.97 -6.72 1.45
N THR A 81 -4.64 -6.58 1.46
CA THR A 81 -3.80 -6.64 0.27
C THR A 81 -3.88 -8.01 -0.40
N ASP A 82 -3.79 -9.08 0.38
CA ASP A 82 -3.93 -10.46 -0.12
C ASP A 82 -5.31 -10.70 -0.78
N ARG A 83 -6.39 -10.26 -0.12
CA ARG A 83 -7.74 -10.30 -0.71
C ARG A 83 -7.86 -9.48 -2.00
N ALA A 84 -7.19 -8.32 -2.08
CA ALA A 84 -7.20 -7.48 -3.28
C ALA A 84 -6.47 -8.15 -4.46
N ILE A 85 -5.39 -8.87 -4.19
CA ILE A 85 -4.68 -9.69 -5.18
C ILE A 85 -5.59 -10.82 -5.68
N LEU A 86 -6.23 -11.55 -4.76
CA LEU A 86 -7.11 -12.68 -5.10
C LEU A 86 -8.32 -12.25 -5.95
N SER A 87 -8.89 -11.08 -5.67
CA SER A 87 -10.04 -10.53 -6.40
C SER A 87 -9.68 -9.90 -7.76
N GLY A 88 -8.40 -9.86 -8.12
CA GLY A 88 -7.96 -9.35 -9.43
C GLY A 88 -8.13 -7.83 -9.61
N ILE A 89 -8.32 -7.07 -8.53
CA ILE A 89 -8.56 -5.63 -8.59
C ILE A 89 -7.27 -4.93 -9.02
N SER A 90 -7.15 -4.55 -10.29
CA SER A 90 -5.93 -3.95 -10.86
C SER A 90 -5.99 -2.43 -11.12
N THR A 91 -7.06 -1.69 -10.78
CA THR A 91 -7.13 -0.21 -10.96
C THR A 91 -8.33 0.45 -10.24
N PRO A 92 -8.36 1.80 -10.07
CA PRO A 92 -9.34 2.51 -9.25
C PRO A 92 -10.66 2.65 -10.02
N THR A 93 -11.62 1.78 -9.75
CA THR A 93 -13.01 2.03 -10.11
C THR A 93 -13.78 2.22 -8.82
N ASN A 94 -14.41 3.39 -8.66
CA ASN A 94 -15.36 3.78 -7.62
C ASN A 94 -15.74 2.68 -6.63
N ILE A 95 -15.10 2.69 -5.45
CA ILE A 95 -15.53 1.90 -4.29
C ILE A 95 -16.78 2.52 -3.68
N HIS A 96 -17.90 2.38 -4.38
CA HIS A 96 -19.23 2.60 -3.80
C HIS A 96 -20.04 1.31 -3.62
N ALA A 97 -19.45 0.14 -3.90
CA ALA A 97 -20.13 -1.12 -3.69
C ALA A 97 -19.11 -2.14 -3.18
N VAL A 98 -19.25 -2.50 -1.90
CA VAL A 98 -19.43 -3.86 -1.37
C VAL A 98 -19.01 -3.79 0.10
N LEU A 99 -19.90 -3.23 0.92
CA LEU A 99 -19.99 -3.47 2.36
C LEU A 99 -21.49 -3.38 2.69
N HIS A 100 -22.18 -4.49 2.43
CA HIS A 100 -23.40 -4.90 3.12
C HIS A 100 -23.13 -6.30 3.68
#